data_AF-A0A932B2S1-F1
#
_entry.id   AF-A0A932B2S1-F1
#
_cell.length_a   1.000
_cell.length_b   1.000
_cell.length_c   1.000
_cell.angle_alpha   90.00
_cell.angle_beta   90.00
_cell.angle_gamma   90.00
#
_symmetry.space_group_name_H-M   'P 1'
#
loop_
_entity.id
_entity.type
_entity.pdbx_description
1 polymer ?
#
loop_
_entity_poly.entity_id
_entity_poly.type
_entity_poly.pdbx_seq_one_letter_code
_entity_poly.pdbx_strand_id
1 'polypeptide(L)'
;KISMEERGMVLVTGSAGCGKSTTLASMINYANANSRCHIITVEDPIEMIEPSFNQTQVQAAIDLGFAEGVRALMRQDPDIIMVGEIRDLETAEMAIQSSLTGHLVFSTLHTNDAASAITRLTDLGVPSYLISATVIGVLAQRLVRTLCPSCKQPDDQLDPATLAEAIKPWRMNGKINAYKPVGCLECRMTGFKGRVGLYELLPVSEAIRGGMHPQVDMARIRKQAAKDGLRPLRLAGVMKVAEGLTTLDEVLRNTPQWEN
;
A
#
# COMPACT_ATOMS: atom_id res chain seq x y z
N LYS A 1 -2.46 -14.20 1.96
CA LYS A 1 -2.56 -14.89 0.66
C LYS A 1 -1.56 -14.33 -0.33
N ILE A 2 -1.66 -13.05 -0.73
CA ILE A 2 -0.68 -12.47 -1.67
C ILE A 2 0.79 -12.52 -1.21
N SER A 3 1.02 -12.46 0.11
CA SER A 3 2.35 -12.61 0.71
C SER A 3 2.86 -14.06 0.77
N MET A 4 2.07 -15.03 0.30
CA MET A 4 2.39 -16.47 0.31
C MET A 4 2.54 -17.01 -1.13
N GLU A 5 2.51 -16.15 -2.14
CA GLU A 5 2.79 -16.57 -3.51
C GLU A 5 4.26 -16.98 -3.64
N GLU A 6 4.56 -17.96 -4.49
CA GLU A 6 5.93 -18.44 -4.68
C GLU A 6 6.81 -17.42 -5.41
N ARG A 7 6.20 -16.62 -6.30
CA ARG A 7 6.89 -15.61 -7.10
C ARG A 7 5.96 -14.48 -7.48
N GLY A 8 6.55 -13.37 -7.88
CA GLY A 8 5.83 -12.18 -8.31
C GLY A 8 6.27 -10.95 -7.55
N MET A 9 5.77 -9.79 -7.95
CA MET A 9 6.07 -8.53 -7.30
C MET A 9 4.83 -7.99 -6.58
N VAL A 10 4.99 -7.71 -5.29
CA VAL A 10 4.00 -7.07 -4.43
C VAL A 10 4.47 -5.66 -4.09
N LEU A 11 3.66 -4.67 -4.42
CA LEU A 11 3.99 -3.27 -4.21
C LEU A 11 3.16 -2.71 -3.06
N VAL A 12 3.82 -2.10 -2.08
CA VAL A 12 3.13 -1.35 -1.01
C VAL A 12 3.32 0.14 -1.27
N THR A 13 2.23 0.87 -1.47
CA THR A 13 2.27 2.25 -1.92
C THR A 13 1.68 3.22 -0.92
N GLY A 14 2.23 4.43 -0.96
CA GLY A 14 1.71 5.57 -0.21
C GLY A 14 2.75 6.61 0.17
N SER A 15 2.28 7.71 0.75
CA SER A 15 3.14 8.83 1.15
C SER A 15 4.18 8.42 2.21
N ALA A 16 5.15 9.30 2.48
CA ALA A 16 6.02 9.13 3.64
C ALA A 16 5.20 9.04 4.93
N GLY A 17 5.64 8.22 5.89
CA GLY A 17 5.00 8.08 7.19
C GLY A 17 3.62 7.38 7.21
N CYS A 18 3.16 6.80 6.09
CA CYS A 18 1.90 6.04 6.07
C CYS A 18 2.03 4.60 6.58
N GLY A 19 3.21 4.15 7.01
CA GLY A 19 3.43 2.82 7.59
C GLY A 19 3.72 1.71 6.57
N LYS A 20 4.26 2.03 5.39
CA LYS A 20 4.62 1.04 4.35
C LYS A 20 5.59 -0.01 4.87
N SER A 21 6.67 0.42 5.52
CA SER A 21 7.72 -0.46 6.04
C SER A 21 7.19 -1.41 7.11
N THR A 22 6.33 -0.92 8.00
CA THR A 22 5.61 -1.74 8.99
C THR A 22 4.76 -2.82 8.33
N THR A 23 4.00 -2.44 7.30
CA THR A 23 3.16 -3.39 6.55
C THR A 23 4.02 -4.41 5.78
N LEU A 24 5.10 -3.97 5.13
CA LEU A 24 6.03 -4.86 4.43
C LEU A 24 6.66 -5.88 5.38
N ALA A 25 7.26 -5.42 6.48
CA ALA A 25 7.85 -6.31 7.47
C ALA A 25 6.82 -7.31 8.02
N SER A 26 5.60 -6.86 8.28
CA SER A 26 4.51 -7.74 8.74
C SER A 26 4.13 -8.80 7.70
N MET A 27 4.07 -8.44 6.42
CA MET A 27 3.77 -9.37 5.33
C MET A 27 4.88 -10.41 5.15
N ILE A 28 6.15 -9.99 5.21
CA ILE A 28 7.31 -10.87 5.07
C ILE A 28 7.46 -11.77 6.30
N ASN A 29 7.29 -11.25 7.51
CA ASN A 29 7.31 -12.06 8.74
C ASN A 29 6.19 -13.10 8.75
N TYR A 30 5.00 -12.75 8.25
CA TYR A 30 3.93 -13.73 8.07
C TYR A 30 4.36 -14.85 7.09
N ALA A 31 4.98 -14.51 5.96
CA ALA A 31 5.49 -15.50 5.01
C ALA A 31 6.55 -16.40 5.64
N ASN A 32 7.53 -15.80 6.34
CA ASN A 32 8.61 -16.51 6.99
C ASN A 32 8.11 -17.49 8.06
N ALA A 33 7.13 -17.08 8.86
CA ALA A 33 6.54 -17.92 9.89
C ALA A 33 5.81 -19.15 9.34
N ASN A 34 5.38 -19.12 8.07
CA ASN A 34 4.60 -20.20 7.45
C ASN A 34 5.43 -21.08 6.50
N SER A 35 6.46 -20.52 5.83
CA SER A 35 7.23 -21.23 4.80
C SER A 35 8.74 -21.30 5.08
N ARG A 36 9.24 -20.62 6.12
CA ARG A 36 10.67 -20.48 6.46
C ARG A 36 11.50 -20.08 5.24
N CYS A 37 11.52 -18.78 4.95
CA CYS A 37 12.13 -18.23 3.75
C CYS A 37 13.50 -17.64 4.04
N HIS A 38 14.44 -17.77 3.10
CA HIS A 38 15.63 -16.95 3.06
C HIS A 38 15.27 -15.55 2.54
N ILE A 39 15.35 -14.56 3.43
CA ILE A 39 14.91 -13.18 3.16
C ILE A 39 16.11 -12.26 3.10
N ILE A 40 16.22 -11.52 2.01
CA ILE A 40 17.18 -10.42 1.85
C ILE A 40 16.45 -9.09 1.70
N THR A 41 17.02 -8.02 2.26
CA THR A 41 16.49 -6.66 2.09
C THR A 41 17.58 -5.69 1.68
N VAL A 42 17.22 -4.70 0.86
CA VAL A 42 18.07 -3.54 0.53
C VAL A 42 17.29 -2.27 0.86
N GLU A 43 17.75 -1.49 1.84
CA GLU A 43 17.00 -0.40 2.48
C GLU A 43 17.83 0.90 2.58
N ASP A 44 17.17 2.07 2.65
CA ASP A 44 17.82 3.39 2.78
C ASP A 44 17.04 4.35 3.71
N PRO A 45 17.36 4.40 5.02
CA PRO A 45 18.14 3.43 5.80
C PRO A 45 17.27 2.23 6.24
N ILE A 46 17.87 1.29 6.99
CA ILE A 46 17.10 0.24 7.68
C ILE A 46 16.24 0.90 8.77
N GLU A 47 14.91 0.77 8.68
CA GLU A 47 13.98 1.41 9.63
C GLU A 47 13.69 0.53 10.86
N MET A 48 13.68 -0.79 10.69
CA MET A 48 13.40 -1.77 11.74
C MET A 48 14.37 -2.94 11.61
N ILE A 49 15.04 -3.27 12.70
CA ILE A 49 15.94 -4.43 12.75
C ILE A 49 15.09 -5.68 12.95
N GLU A 50 15.16 -6.60 11.99
CA GLU A 50 14.48 -7.88 12.03
C GLU A 50 15.53 -9.00 11.97
N PRO A 51 15.79 -9.70 13.10
CA PRO A 51 16.85 -10.71 13.18
C PRO A 51 16.71 -11.86 12.18
N SER A 52 15.50 -12.09 11.66
CA SER A 52 15.25 -13.14 10.67
C SER A 52 15.55 -12.74 9.23
N PHE A 53 15.92 -11.48 8.97
CA PHE A 53 16.21 -10.94 7.64
C PHE A 53 17.71 -10.67 7.47
N ASN A 54 18.24 -10.93 6.28
CA ASN A 54 19.57 -10.46 5.89
C ASN A 54 19.46 -9.04 5.31
N GLN A 55 19.55 -8.05 6.20
CA GLN A 55 19.29 -6.64 5.86
C GLN A 55 20.58 -5.92 5.42
N THR A 56 20.55 -5.35 4.22
CA THR A 56 21.63 -4.53 3.67
C THR A 56 21.17 -3.09 3.56
N GLN A 57 21.95 -2.16 4.12
CA GLN A 57 21.69 -0.74 3.93
C GLN A 57 22.44 -0.21 2.70
N VAL A 58 21.78 0.65 1.92
CA VAL A 58 22.40 1.42 0.84
C VAL A 58 23.57 2.23 1.40
N GLN A 59 24.69 2.24 0.67
CA GLN A 59 25.89 2.98 1.02
C GLN A 59 26.42 3.76 -0.19
N ALA A 60 25.94 4.99 -0.33
CA ALA A 60 26.34 5.86 -1.45
C ALA A 60 27.86 6.15 -1.48
N ALA A 61 28.55 6.10 -0.34
CA ALA A 61 29.99 6.36 -0.27
C ALA A 61 30.86 5.29 -0.95
N ILE A 62 30.31 4.11 -1.24
CA ILE A 62 30.99 3.00 -1.91
C ILE A 62 30.21 2.52 -3.15
N ASP A 63 29.33 3.38 -3.68
CA ASP A 63 28.48 3.08 -4.84
C ASP A 63 27.59 1.83 -4.68
N LEU A 64 27.20 1.49 -3.44
CA LEU A 64 26.26 0.41 -3.16
C LEU A 64 24.83 0.96 -3.13
N GLY A 65 24.21 1.06 -4.31
CA GLY A 65 22.81 1.44 -4.50
C GLY A 65 21.81 0.28 -4.37
N PHE A 66 20.52 0.55 -4.65
CA PHE A 66 19.48 -0.48 -4.62
C PHE A 66 19.72 -1.57 -5.66
N ALA A 67 20.00 -1.19 -6.90
CA ALA A 67 20.22 -2.12 -8.00
C ALA A 67 21.45 -3.01 -7.77
N GLU A 68 22.55 -2.41 -7.32
CA GLU A 68 23.81 -3.09 -6.99
C GLU A 68 23.60 -4.05 -5.82
N GLY A 69 22.90 -3.61 -4.78
CA GLY A 69 22.57 -4.41 -3.61
C GLY A 69 21.77 -5.65 -3.99
N VAL A 70 20.68 -5.49 -4.76
CA VAL A 70 19.88 -6.63 -5.24
C VAL A 70 20.75 -7.58 -6.06
N ARG A 71 21.50 -7.06 -7.04
CA ARG A 71 22.36 -7.85 -7.92
C ARG A 71 23.42 -8.66 -7.16
N ALA A 72 23.99 -8.11 -6.09
CA ALA A 72 24.96 -8.80 -5.25
C ALA A 72 24.31 -9.92 -4.43
N LEU A 73 23.12 -9.65 -3.88
CA LEU A 73 22.42 -10.55 -2.98
C LEU A 73 21.66 -11.68 -3.71
N MET A 74 21.36 -11.54 -5.00
CA MET A 74 20.76 -12.61 -5.83
C MET A 74 21.57 -13.93 -5.82
N ARG A 75 22.87 -13.89 -5.53
CA ARG A 75 23.72 -15.10 -5.43
C ARG A 75 23.65 -15.79 -4.06
N GLN A 76 22.85 -15.26 -3.14
CA GLN A 76 22.68 -15.82 -1.80
C GLN A 76 21.59 -16.89 -1.74
N ASP A 77 21.00 -17.29 -2.88
CA ASP A 77 19.84 -18.21 -2.92
C ASP A 77 18.65 -17.69 -2.09
N PRO A 78 18.18 -16.44 -2.33
CA PRO A 78 17.04 -15.89 -1.59
C PRO A 78 15.71 -16.50 -2.07
N ASP A 79 14.74 -16.61 -1.18
CA ASP A 79 13.33 -16.89 -1.54
C ASP A 79 12.55 -15.58 -1.72
N ILE A 80 12.80 -14.62 -0.83
CA ILE A 80 12.13 -13.32 -0.77
C ILE A 80 13.15 -12.20 -0.87
N ILE A 81 12.84 -11.22 -1.71
CA ILE A 81 13.67 -10.03 -1.91
C ILE A 81 12.84 -8.80 -1.59
N MET A 82 13.30 -7.98 -0.65
CA MET A 82 12.70 -6.68 -0.34
C MET A 82 13.60 -5.55 -0.85
N VAL A 83 13.06 -4.72 -1.74
CA VAL A 83 13.70 -3.49 -2.20
C VAL A 83 12.98 -2.33 -1.54
N GLY A 84 13.68 -1.56 -0.69
CA GLY A 84 13.07 -0.53 0.16
C GLY A 84 12.12 0.39 -0.59
N GLU A 85 12.51 0.81 -1.79
CA GLU A 85 11.66 1.57 -2.70
C GLU A 85 12.16 1.52 -4.15
N ILE A 86 11.25 1.78 -5.08
CA ILE A 86 11.58 1.98 -6.50
C ILE A 86 11.45 3.47 -6.82
N ARG A 87 12.59 4.14 -7.02
CA ARG A 87 12.67 5.57 -7.38
C ARG A 87 12.99 5.82 -8.85
N ASP A 88 13.71 4.90 -9.48
CA ASP A 88 14.26 5.01 -10.83
C ASP A 88 14.03 3.72 -11.65
N LEU A 89 14.34 3.80 -12.95
CA LEU A 89 14.20 2.69 -13.88
C LEU A 89 15.10 1.52 -13.53
N GLU A 90 16.36 1.78 -13.18
CA GLU A 90 17.35 0.74 -12.91
C GLU A 90 16.92 -0.16 -11.75
N THR A 91 16.45 0.45 -10.65
CA THR A 91 15.92 -0.28 -9.50
C THR A 91 14.65 -1.06 -9.87
N ALA A 92 13.77 -0.46 -10.67
CA ALA A 92 12.56 -1.13 -11.15
C ALA A 92 12.88 -2.37 -12.00
N GLU A 93 13.86 -2.26 -12.91
CA GLU A 93 14.33 -3.36 -13.74
C GLU A 93 14.91 -4.48 -12.89
N MET A 94 15.72 -4.17 -11.87
CA MET A 94 16.25 -5.20 -10.98
C MET A 94 15.16 -5.92 -10.18
N ALA A 95 14.15 -5.21 -9.68
CA ALA A 95 13.01 -5.82 -9.00
C ALA A 95 12.21 -6.73 -9.94
N ILE A 96 11.99 -6.32 -11.18
CA ILE A 96 11.26 -7.09 -12.20
C ILE A 96 12.05 -8.34 -12.61
N GLN A 97 13.36 -8.21 -12.87
CA GLN A 97 14.22 -9.34 -13.23
C GLN A 97 14.29 -10.37 -12.08
N SER A 98 14.37 -9.89 -10.84
CA SER A 98 14.30 -10.75 -9.66
C SER A 98 12.98 -11.54 -9.61
N SER A 99 11.86 -10.88 -9.91
CA SER A 99 10.55 -11.54 -9.97
C SER A 99 10.43 -12.55 -11.11
N LEU A 100 10.92 -12.21 -12.31
CA LEU A 100 10.92 -13.10 -13.48
C LEU A 100 11.77 -14.35 -13.28
N THR A 101 12.84 -14.26 -12.49
CA THR A 101 13.73 -15.38 -12.17
C THR A 101 13.17 -16.30 -11.08
N GLY A 102 11.96 -16.04 -10.57
CA GLY A 102 11.24 -16.94 -9.68
C GLY A 102 11.15 -16.49 -8.22
N HIS A 103 11.56 -15.27 -7.90
CA HIS A 103 11.53 -14.74 -6.52
C HIS A 103 10.22 -14.03 -6.22
N LEU A 104 9.84 -14.04 -4.93
CA LEU A 104 8.82 -13.13 -4.43
C LEU A 104 9.48 -11.80 -4.04
N VAL A 105 9.10 -10.74 -4.73
CA VAL A 105 9.70 -9.41 -4.57
C VAL A 105 8.71 -8.48 -3.90
N PHE A 106 9.16 -7.82 -2.85
CA PHE A 106 8.44 -6.74 -2.17
C PHE A 106 9.12 -5.42 -2.44
N SER A 107 8.34 -4.38 -2.72
CA SER A 107 8.89 -3.03 -2.76
C SER A 107 7.86 -1.97 -2.42
N THR A 108 8.33 -0.72 -2.30
CA THR A 108 7.46 0.43 -2.12
C THR A 108 7.52 1.42 -3.28
N LEU A 109 6.40 2.10 -3.51
CA LEU A 109 6.33 3.27 -4.37
C LEU A 109 5.53 4.39 -3.68
N HIS A 110 5.75 5.62 -4.14
CA HIS A 110 5.00 6.78 -3.70
C HIS A 110 3.87 7.10 -4.67
N THR A 111 2.69 6.50 -4.46
CA THR A 111 1.48 6.80 -5.23
C THR A 111 0.28 7.13 -4.34
N ASN A 112 -0.77 7.67 -4.96
CA ASN A 112 -1.99 8.09 -4.28
C ASN A 112 -2.99 6.96 -4.04
N ASP A 113 -3.02 6.01 -4.96
CA ASP A 113 -3.87 4.82 -4.92
C ASP A 113 -3.09 3.61 -5.49
N ALA A 114 -3.71 2.42 -5.44
CA ALA A 114 -3.06 1.19 -5.84
C ALA A 114 -2.88 1.11 -7.36
N ALA A 115 -3.88 1.54 -8.14
CA ALA A 115 -3.83 1.47 -9.59
C ALA A 115 -2.72 2.37 -10.17
N SER A 116 -2.50 3.55 -9.59
CA SER A 116 -1.49 4.53 -10.02
C SER A 116 -0.06 3.99 -9.93
N ALA A 117 0.19 2.92 -9.18
CA ALA A 117 1.50 2.26 -9.15
C ALA A 117 1.87 1.67 -10.51
N ILE A 118 0.89 1.18 -11.27
CA ILE A 118 1.07 0.61 -12.61
C ILE A 118 1.54 1.71 -13.57
N THR A 119 0.86 2.86 -13.55
CA THR A 119 1.26 4.04 -14.33
C THR A 119 2.64 4.51 -13.90
N ARG A 120 2.90 4.59 -12.59
CA ARG A 120 4.20 5.05 -12.09
C ARG A 120 5.37 4.20 -12.59
N LEU A 121 5.22 2.87 -12.64
CA LEU A 121 6.24 2.00 -13.24
C LEU A 121 6.41 2.26 -14.74
N THR A 122 5.30 2.50 -15.46
CA THR A 122 5.34 2.86 -16.88
C THR A 122 6.04 4.20 -17.11
N ASP A 123 5.78 5.21 -16.26
CA ASP A 123 6.40 6.54 -16.30
C ASP A 123 7.91 6.48 -16.01
N LEU A 124 8.36 5.51 -15.20
CA LEU A 124 9.78 5.24 -15.00
C LEU A 124 10.44 4.63 -16.25
N GLY A 125 9.66 4.14 -17.21
CA GLY A 125 10.14 3.53 -18.45
C GLY A 125 10.00 2.01 -18.49
N VAL A 126 9.36 1.39 -17.50
CA VAL A 126 9.15 -0.06 -17.50
C VAL A 126 8.10 -0.44 -18.57
N PRO A 127 8.41 -1.36 -19.48
CA PRO A 127 7.43 -1.87 -20.44
C PRO A 127 6.20 -2.49 -19.77
N SER A 128 5.00 -2.14 -20.26
CA SER A 128 3.71 -2.59 -19.70
C SER A 128 3.57 -4.11 -19.61
N TYR A 129 4.12 -4.86 -20.56
CA TYR A 129 4.08 -6.32 -20.56
C TYR A 129 4.92 -6.93 -19.42
N LEU A 130 6.01 -6.29 -19.00
CA LEU A 130 6.81 -6.73 -17.86
C LEU A 130 6.10 -6.46 -16.54
N ILE A 131 5.47 -5.28 -16.41
CA ILE A 131 4.63 -4.94 -15.26
C ILE A 131 3.50 -5.98 -15.14
N SER A 132 2.82 -6.23 -16.26
CA SER A 132 1.76 -7.23 -16.34
C SER A 132 2.26 -8.60 -15.92
N ALA A 133 3.40 -9.08 -16.43
CA ALA A 133 3.94 -10.40 -16.13
C ALA A 133 4.37 -10.56 -14.65
N THR A 134 4.88 -9.51 -14.02
CA THR A 134 5.54 -9.62 -12.70
C THR A 134 4.68 -9.15 -11.53
N VAL A 135 3.93 -8.05 -11.68
CA VAL A 135 3.13 -7.52 -10.56
C VAL A 135 1.94 -8.41 -10.31
N ILE A 136 1.85 -8.95 -9.08
CA ILE A 136 0.75 -9.81 -8.64
C ILE A 136 -0.25 -9.05 -7.75
N GLY A 137 0.18 -7.94 -7.16
CA GLY A 137 -0.74 -7.01 -6.53
C GLY A 137 -0.10 -5.77 -5.94
N VAL A 138 -0.95 -4.79 -5.69
CA VAL A 138 -0.58 -3.48 -5.17
C VAL A 138 -1.45 -3.16 -3.97
N LEU A 139 -0.84 -2.83 -2.85
CA LEU A 139 -1.50 -2.38 -1.63
C LEU A 139 -1.22 -0.89 -1.44
N ALA A 140 -2.23 -0.04 -1.62
CA ALA A 140 -2.15 1.36 -1.21
C ALA A 140 -2.58 1.53 0.25
N GLN A 141 -1.87 2.39 0.97
CA GLN A 141 -2.08 2.63 2.39
C GLN A 141 -2.09 4.12 2.73
N ARG A 142 -2.95 4.48 3.70
CA ARG A 142 -2.98 5.78 4.39
C ARG A 142 -3.15 5.57 5.89
N LEU A 143 -2.71 6.54 6.69
CA LEU A 143 -3.02 6.60 8.12
C LEU A 143 -3.88 7.82 8.37
N VAL A 144 -5.01 7.62 9.05
CA VAL A 144 -5.86 8.71 9.54
C VAL A 144 -5.85 8.74 11.05
N ARG A 145 -6.02 9.92 11.64
CA ARG A 145 -6.06 10.06 13.10
C ARG A 145 -7.34 9.44 13.65
N THR A 146 -7.24 8.79 14.80
CA THR A 146 -8.42 8.25 15.49
C THR A 146 -8.92 9.22 16.54
N LEU A 147 -10.25 9.33 16.66
CA LEU A 147 -10.91 10.14 17.67
C LEU A 147 -10.47 9.71 19.07
N CYS A 148 -10.26 10.69 19.94
CA CYS A 148 -9.88 10.42 21.32
C CYS A 148 -11.01 9.68 22.04
N PRO A 149 -10.76 8.48 22.61
CA PRO A 149 -11.81 7.71 23.28
C PRO A 149 -12.36 8.40 24.53
N SER A 150 -11.57 9.28 25.17
CA SER A 150 -11.94 9.98 26.41
C SER A 150 -12.86 11.18 26.20
N CYS A 151 -12.92 11.76 25.00
CA CYS A 151 -13.66 13.01 24.78
C CYS A 151 -14.50 13.05 23.50
N LYS A 152 -14.46 12.03 22.64
CA LYS A 152 -15.33 12.00 21.45
C LYS A 152 -16.80 12.07 21.87
N GLN A 153 -17.60 12.82 21.11
CA GLN A 153 -19.04 12.94 21.32
C GLN A 153 -19.82 12.53 20.08
N PRO A 154 -21.06 12.01 20.22
CA PRO A 154 -21.92 11.74 19.08
C PRO A 154 -22.03 12.98 18.18
N ASP A 155 -22.02 12.73 16.87
CA ASP A 155 -22.19 13.78 15.87
C ASP A 155 -23.54 13.63 15.16
N ASP A 156 -24.57 14.19 15.77
CA ASP A 156 -25.93 14.18 15.23
C ASP A 156 -26.11 15.11 14.01
N GLN A 157 -25.07 15.92 13.68
CA GLN A 157 -25.11 16.85 12.55
C GLN A 157 -24.60 16.23 11.24
N LEU A 158 -23.91 15.08 11.32
CA LEU A 158 -23.38 14.44 10.13
C LEU A 158 -24.51 13.78 9.33
N ASP A 159 -24.90 14.41 8.23
CA ASP A 159 -25.89 13.87 7.30
C ASP A 159 -25.36 12.60 6.60
N PRO A 160 -26.05 11.44 6.73
CA PRO A 160 -25.73 10.23 5.97
C PRO A 160 -25.57 10.42 4.46
N ALA A 161 -26.29 11.38 3.85
CA ALA A 161 -26.16 11.68 2.43
C ALA A 161 -24.75 12.20 2.07
N THR A 162 -24.10 12.93 2.99
CA THR A 162 -22.73 13.43 2.82
C THR A 162 -21.73 12.27 2.74
N LEU A 163 -21.91 11.25 3.59
CA LEU A 163 -21.08 10.04 3.54
C LEU A 163 -21.32 9.25 2.25
N ALA A 164 -22.58 9.13 1.81
CA ALA A 164 -22.92 8.46 0.57
C ALA A 164 -22.32 9.15 -0.66
N GLU A 165 -22.31 10.48 -0.69
CA GLU A 165 -21.68 11.26 -1.76
C GLU A 165 -20.17 11.00 -1.84
N ALA A 166 -19.49 11.00 -0.69
CA ALA A 166 -18.04 10.82 -0.59
C ALA A 166 -17.55 9.47 -1.14
N ILE A 167 -18.44 8.46 -1.19
CA ILE A 167 -18.10 7.10 -1.63
C ILE A 167 -18.80 6.69 -2.92
N LYS A 168 -19.37 7.59 -3.72
CA LYS A 168 -19.92 7.17 -5.02
C LYS A 168 -18.86 6.48 -5.89
N PRO A 169 -19.22 5.45 -6.67
CA PRO A 169 -20.55 4.87 -6.83
C PRO A 169 -20.94 3.80 -5.78
N TRP A 170 -20.12 3.56 -4.76
CA TRP A 170 -20.43 2.61 -3.69
C TRP A 170 -21.60 3.10 -2.82
N ARG A 171 -22.23 2.13 -2.16
CA ARG A 171 -23.29 2.37 -1.18
C ARG A 171 -22.90 1.70 0.12
N MET A 172 -23.22 2.36 1.23
CA MET A 172 -23.03 1.84 2.57
C MET A 172 -24.40 1.64 3.22
N ASN A 173 -24.59 0.45 3.78
CA ASN A 173 -25.79 0.09 4.53
C ASN A 173 -25.41 -0.09 6.00
N GLY A 174 -26.38 0.07 6.90
CA GLY A 174 -26.21 -0.14 8.33
C GLY A 174 -26.24 1.15 9.14
N LYS A 175 -26.07 1.00 10.45
CA LYS A 175 -26.11 2.12 11.40
C LYS A 175 -24.82 2.93 11.32
N ILE A 176 -24.96 4.24 11.12
CA ILE A 176 -23.86 5.20 11.20
C ILE A 176 -23.76 5.67 12.65
N ASN A 177 -22.65 5.38 13.32
CA ASN A 177 -22.33 5.91 14.65
C ASN A 177 -21.25 6.99 14.49
N ALA A 178 -21.64 8.15 13.97
CA ALA A 178 -20.72 9.26 13.76
C ALA A 178 -20.34 9.92 15.08
N TYR A 179 -19.07 10.33 15.19
CA TYR A 179 -18.56 11.06 16.34
C TYR A 179 -17.69 12.22 15.88
N LYS A 180 -17.61 13.26 16.72
CA LYS A 180 -16.81 14.46 16.50
C LYS A 180 -15.75 14.65 17.59
N PRO A 181 -14.62 15.31 17.26
CA PRO A 181 -13.58 15.62 18.22
C PRO A 181 -14.01 16.78 19.13
N VAL A 182 -13.71 16.69 20.42
CA VAL A 182 -13.96 17.77 21.40
C VAL A 182 -12.65 18.36 21.92
N GLY A 183 -11.71 17.50 22.33
CA GLY A 183 -10.46 17.92 22.96
C GLY A 183 -10.51 17.78 24.47
N CYS A 184 -9.45 17.19 25.03
CA CYS A 184 -9.25 17.02 26.46
C CYS A 184 -7.74 16.89 26.75
N LEU A 185 -7.36 16.83 28.03
CA LEU A 185 -5.97 16.70 28.44
C LEU A 185 -5.29 15.44 27.86
N GLU A 186 -6.00 14.31 27.81
CA GLU A 186 -5.49 13.03 27.29
C GLU A 186 -5.04 13.08 25.83
N CYS A 187 -5.72 13.89 25.01
CA CYS A 187 -5.37 14.11 23.61
C CYS A 187 -4.69 15.45 23.39
N ARG A 188 -4.25 16.14 24.46
CA ARG A 188 -3.63 17.47 24.40
C ARG A 188 -4.50 18.48 23.62
N MET A 189 -5.79 18.48 23.91
CA MET A 189 -6.81 19.33 23.29
C MET A 189 -7.00 19.15 21.77
N THR A 190 -6.41 18.14 21.14
CA THR A 190 -6.56 17.91 19.68
C THR A 190 -7.87 17.23 19.29
N GLY A 191 -8.49 16.48 20.21
CA GLY A 191 -9.62 15.60 19.96
C GLY A 191 -9.26 14.26 19.31
N PHE A 192 -7.97 14.00 19.05
CA PHE A 192 -7.48 12.76 18.42
C PHE A 192 -6.40 12.08 19.27
N LYS A 193 -6.42 10.75 19.34
CA LYS A 193 -5.41 9.95 20.04
C LYS A 193 -5.21 8.64 19.29
N GLY A 194 -4.05 8.47 18.65
CA GLY A 194 -3.73 7.31 17.82
C GLY A 194 -4.01 7.52 16.33
N ARG A 195 -3.77 6.46 15.55
CA ARG A 195 -3.99 6.41 14.10
C ARG A 195 -4.52 5.03 13.71
N VAL A 196 -5.24 4.96 12.60
CA VAL A 196 -5.71 3.71 11.99
C VAL A 196 -5.35 3.67 10.52
N GLY A 197 -5.01 2.48 10.02
CA GLY A 197 -4.71 2.24 8.62
C GLY A 197 -5.97 2.17 7.76
N LEU A 198 -5.91 2.84 6.61
CA LEU A 198 -6.82 2.67 5.49
C LEU A 198 -6.06 1.91 4.41
N TYR A 199 -6.67 0.87 3.86
CA TYR A 199 -6.02 -0.04 2.94
C TYR A 199 -6.89 -0.22 1.70
N GLU A 200 -6.22 -0.22 0.55
CA GLU A 200 -6.80 -0.52 -0.75
C GLU A 200 -5.90 -1.55 -1.42
N LEU A 201 -6.44 -2.74 -1.69
CA LEU A 201 -5.69 -3.83 -2.30
C LEU A 201 -6.20 -4.07 -3.72
N LEU A 202 -5.28 -4.02 -4.67
CA LEU A 202 -5.47 -4.35 -6.07
C LEU A 202 -4.71 -5.65 -6.40
N PRO A 203 -5.37 -6.81 -6.37
CA PRO A 203 -4.83 -8.04 -6.95
C PRO A 203 -4.78 -7.92 -8.48
N VAL A 204 -3.68 -8.32 -9.12
CA VAL A 204 -3.52 -8.26 -10.58
C VAL A 204 -4.01 -9.57 -11.21
N SER A 205 -5.33 -9.64 -11.41
CA SER A 205 -6.01 -10.73 -12.12
C SER A 205 -5.76 -10.68 -13.64
N GLU A 206 -6.05 -11.76 -14.36
CA GLU A 206 -6.00 -11.77 -15.84
C GLU A 206 -6.87 -10.67 -16.47
N ALA A 207 -8.02 -10.36 -15.87
CA ALA A 207 -8.88 -9.28 -16.34
C ALA A 207 -8.24 -7.90 -16.18
N ILE A 208 -7.50 -7.69 -15.09
CA ILE A 208 -6.70 -6.47 -14.86
C ILE A 208 -5.52 -6.41 -15.83
N ARG A 209 -4.83 -7.53 -16.08
CA ARG A 209 -3.73 -7.64 -17.06
C ARG A 209 -4.17 -7.21 -18.46
N GLY A 210 -5.40 -7.57 -18.85
CA GLY A 210 -6.00 -7.12 -20.10
C GLY A 210 -6.17 -5.60 -20.23
N GLY A 211 -6.16 -4.84 -19.12
CA GLY A 211 -6.13 -3.38 -19.11
C GLY A 211 -4.72 -2.77 -19.13
N MET A 212 -3.66 -3.58 -19.01
CA MET A 212 -2.27 -3.13 -19.10
C MET A 212 -1.71 -3.23 -20.53
N HIS A 213 -2.36 -4.00 -21.40
CA HIS A 213 -1.88 -4.32 -22.75
C HIS A 213 -2.78 -3.74 -23.86
N PRO A 214 -2.22 -3.23 -24.98
CA PRO A 214 -0.79 -3.02 -25.24
C PRO A 214 -0.23 -1.79 -24.50
N GLN A 215 -1.11 -0.85 -24.17
CA GLN A 215 -0.83 0.33 -23.35
C GLN A 215 -1.75 0.30 -22.12
N VAL A 216 -1.32 0.95 -21.05
CA VAL A 216 -2.07 1.00 -19.79
C VAL A 216 -3.34 1.84 -19.96
N ASP A 217 -4.49 1.20 -19.82
CA ASP A 217 -5.82 1.82 -19.76
C ASP A 217 -6.29 1.85 -18.30
N MET A 218 -6.05 2.98 -17.65
CA MET A 218 -6.37 3.18 -16.24
C MET A 218 -7.87 3.13 -15.94
N ALA A 219 -8.71 3.62 -16.86
CA ALA A 219 -10.16 3.58 -16.68
C ALA A 219 -10.66 2.12 -16.69
N ARG A 220 -10.14 1.31 -17.62
CA ARG A 220 -10.44 -0.13 -17.67
C ARG A 220 -9.94 -0.86 -16.43
N ILE A 221 -8.72 -0.59 -15.97
CA ILE A 221 -8.15 -1.19 -14.75
C ILE A 221 -9.01 -0.84 -13.52
N ARG A 222 -9.32 0.45 -13.31
CA ARG A 222 -10.14 0.90 -12.17
C ARG A 222 -11.53 0.29 -12.18
N LYS A 223 -12.20 0.30 -13.34
CA LYS A 223 -13.53 -0.30 -13.51
C LYS A 223 -13.51 -1.80 -13.21
N GLN A 224 -12.51 -2.53 -13.71
CA GLN A 224 -12.39 -3.96 -13.45
C GLN A 224 -12.04 -4.22 -11.98
N ALA A 225 -11.17 -3.42 -11.36
CA ALA A 225 -10.81 -3.56 -9.96
C ALA A 225 -12.02 -3.38 -9.03
N ALA A 226 -12.84 -2.36 -9.30
CA ALA A 226 -14.09 -2.15 -8.58
C ALA A 226 -15.05 -3.34 -8.72
N LYS A 227 -15.12 -3.94 -9.92
CA LYS A 227 -15.90 -5.17 -10.17
C LYS A 227 -15.34 -6.39 -9.43
N ASP A 228 -14.02 -6.49 -9.31
CA ASP A 228 -13.32 -7.55 -8.58
C ASP A 228 -13.40 -7.38 -7.05
N GLY A 229 -14.08 -6.33 -6.58
CA GLY A 229 -14.34 -6.10 -5.16
C GLY A 229 -13.28 -5.27 -4.45
N LEU A 230 -12.40 -4.57 -5.19
CA LEU A 230 -11.51 -3.57 -4.62
C LEU A 230 -12.33 -2.54 -3.84
N ARG A 231 -11.87 -2.23 -2.63
CA ARG A 231 -12.42 -1.16 -1.79
C ARG A 231 -11.46 0.01 -1.80
N PRO A 232 -11.84 1.17 -2.33
CA PRO A 232 -10.94 2.32 -2.36
C PRO A 232 -10.59 2.82 -0.97
N LEU A 233 -9.46 3.52 -0.85
CA LEU A 233 -9.01 4.13 0.41
C LEU A 233 -10.11 4.99 1.06
N ARG A 234 -10.83 5.79 0.26
CA ARG A 234 -11.91 6.65 0.76
C ARG A 234 -13.10 5.86 1.30
N LEU A 235 -13.48 4.77 0.63
CA LEU A 235 -14.53 3.87 1.11
C LEU A 235 -14.12 3.24 2.44
N ALA A 236 -12.89 2.73 2.53
CA ALA A 236 -12.35 2.20 3.78
C ALA A 236 -12.37 3.25 4.90
N GLY A 237 -12.02 4.50 4.59
CA GLY A 237 -12.09 5.62 5.53
C GLY A 237 -13.51 5.92 6.01
N VAL A 238 -14.48 6.02 5.09
CA VAL A 238 -15.87 6.29 5.44
C VAL A 238 -16.49 5.17 6.28
N MET A 239 -16.11 3.91 6.07
CA MET A 239 -16.47 2.82 6.97
C MET A 239 -15.97 3.08 8.40
N LYS A 240 -14.74 3.58 8.57
CA LYS A 240 -14.20 3.96 9.89
C LYS A 240 -14.90 5.18 10.52
N VAL A 241 -15.46 6.08 9.71
CA VAL A 241 -16.33 7.16 10.20
C VAL A 241 -17.64 6.60 10.72
N ALA A 242 -18.27 5.67 10.00
CA ALA A 242 -19.51 5.01 10.42
C ALA A 242 -19.32 4.15 11.70
N GLU A 243 -18.11 3.62 11.91
CA GLU A 243 -17.70 2.93 13.14
C GLU A 243 -17.36 3.89 14.30
N GLY A 244 -17.36 5.21 14.09
CA GLY A 244 -17.06 6.21 15.12
C GLY A 244 -15.59 6.27 15.54
N LEU A 245 -14.68 5.89 14.64
CA LEU A 245 -13.23 5.83 14.88
C LEU A 245 -12.49 7.07 14.38
N THR A 246 -12.96 7.72 13.32
CA THR A 246 -12.36 8.93 12.75
C THR A 246 -13.46 9.87 12.23
N THR A 247 -13.09 11.02 11.68
CA THR A 247 -14.02 12.00 11.10
C THR A 247 -14.00 11.96 9.58
N LEU A 248 -15.07 12.45 8.95
CA LEU A 248 -15.11 12.57 7.49
C LEU A 248 -13.99 13.51 6.98
N ASP A 249 -13.72 14.61 7.69
CA ASP A 249 -12.65 15.54 7.33
C ASP A 249 -11.27 14.89 7.29
N GLU A 250 -10.97 14.00 8.25
CA GLU A 250 -9.73 13.23 8.25
C GLU A 250 -9.65 12.31 7.03
N VAL A 251 -10.76 11.67 6.66
CA VAL A 251 -10.81 10.79 5.49
C VAL A 251 -10.62 11.58 4.20
N LEU A 252 -11.37 12.66 3.99
CA LEU A 252 -11.31 13.46 2.77
C LEU A 252 -9.94 14.10 2.56
N ARG A 253 -9.29 14.56 3.64
CA ARG A 253 -7.95 15.14 3.59
C ARG A 253 -6.86 14.14 3.18
N ASN A 254 -7.01 12.88 3.58
CA ASN A 254 -5.94 11.88 3.44
C ASN A 254 -6.17 10.86 2.32
N THR A 255 -7.34 10.86 1.67
CA THR A 255 -7.69 9.88 0.63
C THR A 255 -8.03 10.57 -0.68
N PRO A 256 -7.61 10.03 -1.84
CA PRO A 256 -8.04 10.55 -3.13
C PRO A 256 -9.53 10.27 -3.37
N GLN A 257 -10.13 11.03 -4.28
CA GLN A 257 -11.46 10.67 -4.80
C GLN A 257 -11.32 9.50 -5.74
N TRP A 258 -12.27 8.59 -5.70
CA TRP A 258 -12.34 7.58 -6.74
C TRP A 258 -12.80 8.23 -8.05
N GLU A 259 -11.95 8.16 -9.06
CA GLU A 259 -12.24 8.60 -10.41
C GLU A 259 -12.60 7.37 -11.25
N ASN A 260 -13.80 7.39 -11.84
CA ASN A 260 -14.28 6.34 -12.75
C ASN A 260 -13.64 6.44 -14.14
#